data_AF-A0A8S1ED58-F1
#
_entry.id   AF-A0A8S1ED58-F1
#
_cell.length_a   1.000
_cell.length_b   1.000
_cell.length_c   1.000
_cell.angle_alpha   90.00
_cell.angle_beta   90.00
_cell.angle_gamma   90.00
#
_symmetry.space_group_name_H-M   'P 1'
#
loop_
_entity.id
_entity.type
_entity.pdbx_description
1 polymer ?
#
loop_
_entity_poly.entity_id
_entity_poly.type
_entity_poly.pdbx_seq_one_letter_code
_entity_poly.pdbx_strand_id
1 'polypeptide(L)'
;MSEKNDDIPLADDDDTDTIISGGKTPRAAQPLPKEEPPEDPEEKARLITQVLELQNTLDDLSQRVDSVKEESLKLSSENQVLGQYIQNLMTSSAIFQSSQPSRQKQ
;
A
#
# COMPACT_ATOMS: atom_id res chain seq x y z
N MET A 1 -19.06 -17.27 -23.50
CA MET A 1 -19.05 -15.87 -23.96
C MET A 1 -20.34 -15.62 -24.72
N SER A 2 -21.30 -14.97 -24.08
CA SER A 2 -22.42 -14.32 -24.76
C SER A 2 -22.83 -13.15 -23.86
N GLU A 3 -22.49 -11.96 -24.32
CA GLU A 3 -22.79 -10.67 -23.70
C GLU A 3 -24.31 -10.51 -23.58
N LYS A 4 -24.79 -10.25 -22.36
CA LYS A 4 -26.13 -9.71 -22.17
C LYS A 4 -26.01 -8.21 -22.41
N ASN A 5 -26.44 -7.78 -23.59
CA ASN A 5 -26.62 -6.38 -23.92
C ASN A 5 -27.73 -5.81 -23.02
N ASP A 6 -27.38 -4.78 -22.27
CA ASP A 6 -28.31 -3.96 -21.50
C ASP A 6 -29.17 -3.16 -22.49
N ASP A 7 -30.37 -3.64 -22.81
CA ASP A 7 -31.40 -2.84 -23.47
C ASP A 7 -31.93 -1.82 -22.45
N ILE A 8 -31.27 -0.67 -22.42
CA ILE A 8 -31.76 0.54 -21.74
C ILE A 8 -33.04 0.95 -22.49
N PRO A 9 -34.21 1.02 -21.83
CA PRO A 9 -35.42 1.48 -22.49
C PRO A 9 -35.22 2.95 -22.90
N LEU A 10 -35.14 3.17 -24.22
CA LEU A 10 -35.14 4.49 -24.83
C LEU A 10 -36.48 5.14 -24.51
N ALA A 11 -36.46 6.17 -23.66
CA ALA A 11 -37.61 7.05 -23.50
C ALA A 11 -37.64 7.96 -24.72
N ASP A 12 -38.35 7.55 -25.77
CA ASP A 12 -39.04 8.45 -26.68
C ASP A 12 -40.04 7.64 -27.54
N ASP A 13 -41.13 8.31 -27.92
CA ASP A 13 -42.24 7.91 -28.79
C ASP A 13 -43.42 7.17 -28.14
N ASP A 14 -44.19 7.91 -27.34
CA ASP A 14 -45.65 7.75 -27.32
C ASP A 14 -46.32 9.13 -27.51
N ASP A 15 -46.20 9.65 -28.74
CA ASP A 15 -47.14 10.63 -29.29
C ASP A 15 -48.51 9.94 -29.47
N THR A 16 -49.24 9.74 -28.38
CA THR A 16 -50.68 9.47 -28.44
C THR A 16 -51.44 10.75 -28.15
N ASP A 17 -51.85 11.42 -29.23
CA ASP A 17 -52.83 12.50 -29.26
C ASP A 17 -54.09 12.14 -28.46
N THR A 18 -54.10 12.48 -27.17
CA THR A 18 -55.31 12.49 -26.35
C THR A 18 -55.74 13.94 -26.15
N ILE A 19 -56.45 14.45 -27.16
CA ILE A 19 -57.35 15.59 -27.00
C ILE A 19 -58.43 15.18 -25.99
N ILE A 20 -58.38 15.65 -24.73
CA ILE A 20 -59.51 16.15 -23.91
C ILE A 20 -58.96 16.94 -22.68
N SER A 21 -59.18 18.25 -22.70
CA SER A 21 -59.58 19.13 -21.58
C SER A 21 -59.03 18.91 -20.16
N GLY A 22 -58.18 19.84 -19.72
CA GLY A 22 -58.35 20.52 -18.42
C GLY A 22 -57.67 19.89 -17.18
N GLY A 23 -56.66 20.60 -16.67
CA GLY A 23 -56.27 20.52 -15.25
C GLY A 23 -55.01 19.73 -14.93
N LYS A 24 -53.82 20.21 -15.36
CA LYS A 24 -52.56 19.75 -14.76
C LYS A 24 -52.41 20.37 -13.37
N THR A 25 -52.89 19.70 -12.32
CA THR A 25 -52.42 19.96 -10.96
C THR A 25 -50.97 19.45 -10.86
N PRO A 26 -49.98 20.27 -10.50
CA PRO A 26 -48.62 19.80 -10.30
C PRO A 26 -48.60 18.76 -9.18
N ARG A 27 -47.98 17.60 -9.44
CA ARG A 27 -47.74 16.58 -8.41
C ARG A 27 -46.88 17.22 -7.31
N ALA A 28 -47.37 17.22 -6.07
CA ALA A 28 -46.64 17.75 -4.93
C ALA A 28 -45.27 17.05 -4.82
N ALA A 29 -44.20 17.84 -4.69
CA ALA A 29 -42.85 17.33 -4.50
C ALA A 29 -42.83 16.48 -3.23
N GLN A 30 -42.46 15.20 -3.36
CA GLN A 30 -42.17 14.38 -2.19
C GLN A 30 -40.91 14.97 -1.53
N PRO A 31 -40.86 15.05 -0.19
CA PRO A 31 -39.65 15.48 0.50
C PRO A 31 -38.48 14.58 0.08
N LEU A 32 -37.33 15.17 -0.22
CA LEU A 32 -36.11 14.39 -0.46
C LEU A 32 -35.86 13.46 0.73
N PRO A 33 -35.34 12.24 0.52
CA PRO A 33 -34.83 11.40 1.60
C PRO A 33 -33.92 12.25 2.47
N LYS A 34 -34.16 12.26 3.79
CA LYS A 34 -33.35 13.00 4.75
C LYS A 34 -31.89 12.61 4.53
N GLU A 35 -31.03 13.62 4.36
CA GLU A 35 -29.58 13.46 4.45
C GLU A 35 -29.25 12.57 5.65
N GLU A 36 -28.33 11.63 5.45
CA GLU A 36 -27.74 10.88 6.56
C GLU A 36 -27.34 11.86 7.68
N PRO A 37 -27.50 11.47 8.96
CA PRO A 37 -27.18 12.38 10.06
C PRO A 37 -25.78 12.95 9.85
N PRO A 38 -25.59 14.27 10.04
CA PRO A 38 -24.29 14.89 9.79
C PRO A 38 -23.25 14.18 10.66
N GLU A 39 -22.27 13.53 10.03
CA GLU A 39 -21.06 13.08 10.73
C GLU A 39 -20.57 14.24 11.59
N ASP A 40 -20.33 14.01 12.88
CA ASP A 40 -19.86 15.06 13.77
C ASP A 40 -18.51 15.58 13.23
N PRO A 41 -18.45 16.82 12.71
CA PRO A 41 -17.24 17.34 12.09
C PRO A 41 -16.09 17.43 13.10
N GLU A 42 -16.39 17.50 14.40
CA GLU A 42 -15.39 17.49 15.46
C GLU A 42 -14.74 16.11 15.63
N GLU A 43 -15.53 15.04 15.62
CA GLU A 43 -15.01 13.66 15.68
C GLU A 43 -14.12 13.37 14.48
N LYS A 44 -14.57 13.79 13.29
CA LYS A 44 -13.78 13.68 12.06
C LYS A 44 -12.46 14.44 12.16
N ALA A 45 -12.47 15.66 12.69
CA ALA A 45 -11.26 16.45 12.89
C ALA A 45 -10.28 15.78 13.87
N ARG A 46 -10.79 15.19 14.97
CA ARG A 46 -9.96 14.45 15.94
C ARG A 46 -9.33 13.20 15.32
N LEU A 47 -10.09 12.43 14.54
CA LEU A 47 -9.58 11.26 13.83
C LEU A 47 -8.50 11.64 12.82
N ILE A 48 -8.70 12.73 12.06
CA ILE A 48 -7.70 13.23 11.11
C ILE A 48 -6.39 13.56 11.84
N THR A 49 -6.44 14.27 12.96
CA THR A 49 -5.24 14.59 13.75
C THR A 49 -4.50 13.34 14.20
N GLN A 50 -5.21 12.34 14.72
CA GLN A 50 -4.60 11.08 15.15
C GLN A 50 -3.93 10.34 13.98
N VAL A 51 -4.59 10.30 12.81
CA VAL A 51 -4.00 9.69 11.61
C VAL A 51 -2.72 10.40 11.20
N LEU A 52 -2.70 11.74 11.22
CA LEU A 52 -1.51 12.52 10.88
C LEU A 52 -0.36 12.28 11.85
N GLU A 53 -0.62 12.22 13.16
CA GLU A 53 0.39 11.93 14.17
C GLU A 53 0.99 10.53 13.99
N LEU A 54 0.14 9.54 13.72
CA LEU A 54 0.58 8.16 13.44
C LEU A 54 1.40 8.08 12.15
N GLN A 55 0.98 8.79 11.10
CA GLN A 55 1.72 8.86 9.83
C GLN A 55 3.11 9.47 10.02
N ASN A 56 3.22 10.56 10.77
CA ASN A 56 4.52 11.16 11.09
C ASN A 56 5.41 10.18 11.87
N THR A 57 4.86 9.51 12.89
CA THR A 57 5.62 8.52 13.68
C THR A 57 6.06 7.33 12.83
N LEU A 58 5.22 6.88 11.90
CA LEU A 58 5.53 5.78 10.99
C LEU A 58 6.60 6.16 9.98
N ASP A 59 6.56 7.39 9.45
CA ASP A 59 7.59 7.90 8.54
C ASP A 59 8.96 7.98 9.23
N ASP A 60 9.00 8.54 10.45
CA ASP A 60 10.21 8.60 11.26
C ASP A 60 10.81 7.21 11.53
N LEU A 61 9.95 6.23 11.84
CA LEU A 61 10.39 4.86 12.07
C LEU A 61 10.89 4.21 10.77
N SER A 62 10.21 4.45 9.65
CA SER A 62 10.63 3.95 8.33
C SER A 62 12.02 4.46 7.97
N GLN A 63 12.28 5.76 8.14
CA GLN A 63 13.59 6.36 7.87
C GLN A 63 14.68 5.77 8.77
N ARG A 64 14.39 5.54 10.05
CA ARG A 64 15.35 4.91 10.97
C ARG A 64 15.67 3.48 10.57
N VAL A 65 14.67 2.70 10.16
CA VAL A 65 14.86 1.34 9.66
C VAL A 65 15.75 1.34 8.43
N ASP A 66 15.54 2.25 7.49
CA ASP A 66 16.36 2.32 6.29
C ASP A 66 17.81 2.73 6.60
N SER A 67 18.01 3.64 7.56
CA SER A 67 19.35 4.00 8.05
C SER A 67 20.08 2.80 8.67
N VAL A 68 19.38 2.00 9.49
CA VAL A 68 19.94 0.79 10.12
C VAL A 68 20.28 -0.27 9.06
N LYS A 69 19.44 -0.43 8.03
CA LYS A 69 19.73 -1.36 6.92
C LYS A 69 21.00 -0.93 6.18
N GLU A 70 21.15 0.36 5.89
CA GLU A 70 22.34 0.87 5.20
C GLU A 70 23.61 0.63 6.02
N GLU A 71 23.59 0.94 7.32
CA GLU A 71 24.72 0.68 8.22
C GLU A 71 25.04 -0.82 8.31
N SER A 72 24.01 -1.67 8.41
CA SER A 72 24.18 -3.12 8.45
C SER A 72 24.83 -3.66 7.17
N LEU A 73 24.42 -3.17 6.00
CA LEU A 73 25.03 -3.53 4.72
C LEU A 73 26.48 -3.09 4.64
N LYS A 74 26.78 -1.86 5.08
CA LYS A 74 28.15 -1.34 5.13
C LYS A 74 29.04 -2.21 6.01
N LEU A 75 28.62 -2.51 7.25
CA LEU A 75 29.35 -3.37 8.17
C LEU A 75 29.54 -4.79 7.60
N SER A 76 28.51 -5.33 6.95
CA SER A 76 28.60 -6.65 6.31
C SER A 76 29.65 -6.67 5.20
N SER A 77 29.69 -5.62 4.37
CA SER A 77 30.68 -5.48 3.30
C SER A 77 32.11 -5.33 3.83
N GLU A 78 32.30 -4.54 4.89
CA GLU A 78 33.60 -4.36 5.53
C GLU A 78 34.09 -5.67 6.17
N ASN A 79 33.21 -6.35 6.90
CA ASN A 79 33.52 -7.65 7.49
C ASN A 79 33.87 -8.71 6.44
N GLN A 80 33.23 -8.67 5.25
CA GLN A 80 33.58 -9.56 4.15
C GLN A 80 35.01 -9.30 3.65
N VAL A 81 35.37 -8.02 3.46
CA VAL A 81 36.72 -7.64 3.01
C VAL A 81 37.77 -8.02 4.06
N LEU A 82 37.51 -7.73 5.33
CA LEU A 82 38.40 -8.12 6.44
C LEU A 82 38.54 -9.64 6.56
N GLY A 83 37.44 -10.38 6.43
CA GLY A 83 37.44 -11.84 6.43
C GLY A 83 38.29 -12.41 5.31
N GLN A 84 38.19 -11.87 4.10
CA GLN A 84 39.05 -12.28 2.98
C GLN A 84 40.52 -11.96 3.23
N TYR A 85 40.83 -10.80 3.81
CA TYR A 85 42.20 -10.43 4.16
C TYR A 85 42.80 -11.40 5.17
N ILE A 86 42.06 -11.74 6.23
CA ILE A 86 42.47 -12.74 7.22
C ILE A 86 42.69 -14.10 6.55
N GLN A 87 41.75 -14.54 5.70
CA GLN A 87 41.85 -15.81 5.00
C GLN A 87 43.11 -15.86 4.13
N ASN A 88 43.37 -14.80 3.36
CA ASN A 88 44.55 -14.70 2.51
C ASN A 88 45.85 -14.78 3.31
N LEU A 89 45.90 -14.13 4.48
CA LEU A 89 47.05 -14.22 5.38
C LEU A 89 47.21 -15.64 5.94
N MET A 90 46.13 -16.29 6.36
CA MET A 90 46.16 -17.67 6.86
C MET A 90 46.63 -18.65 5.78
N THR A 91 46.19 -18.52 4.53
CA THR A 91 46.63 -19.41 3.44
C THR A 91 48.05 -19.12 2.96
N SER A 92 48.48 -17.86 2.96
CA SER A 92 49.80 -17.44 2.45
C SER A 92 50.91 -17.63 3.47
N SER A 93 50.59 -17.73 4.76
CA SER A 93 51.59 -18.00 5.79
C SER A 93 51.76 -19.51 6.00
N ALA A 94 52.99 -19.98 5.80
CA ALA A 94 53.36 -21.39 5.97
C ALA A 94 53.16 -21.93 7.41
N ILE A 95 52.92 -21.03 8.37
CA ILE A 95 52.67 -21.35 9.79
C ILE A 95 51.33 -22.08 10.00
N PHE A 96 50.31 -21.85 9.15
CA PHE A 96 49.02 -22.54 9.26
C PHE A 96 48.87 -23.76 8.33
N GLN A 97 49.82 -23.98 7.42
CA GLN A 97 49.83 -25.18 6.56
C GLN A 97 50.40 -26.41 7.28
N SER A 98 51.32 -26.22 8.24
CA SER A 98 51.99 -27.30 8.98
C SER A 98 51.13 -27.98 10.05
N SER A 99 49.93 -27.44 10.35
CA SER A 99 48.99 -28.00 11.33
C SER A 99 47.79 -28.74 10.71
N GLN A 100 47.71 -28.85 9.38
CA GLN A 100 46.73 -29.71 8.71
C GLN A 100 47.22 -31.17 8.78
N PRO A 101 46.56 -32.09 9.51
CA PRO A 101 46.93 -33.50 9.43
C PRO A 101 46.66 -33.99 8.01
N SER A 102 47.71 -34.35 7.28
CA SER A 102 47.57 -34.99 5.97
C SER A 102 46.72 -36.24 6.13
N ARG A 103 45.49 -36.25 5.60
CA ARG A 103 44.72 -37.49 5.45
C ARG A 103 45.40 -38.33 4.36
N GLN A 104 46.42 -39.08 4.74
CA GLN A 104 46.89 -40.20 3.94
C GLN A 104 45.78 -41.26 3.96
N LYS A 105 45.04 -41.37 2.85
CA LYS A 105 44.20 -42.53 2.58
C LYS A 105 45.13 -43.68 2.17
N GLN A 106 45.03 -44.77 2.92
CA GLN A 106 45.61 -46.08 2.61
C GLN A 106 44.96 -46.69 1.37
#